data_AF-A0A8T4CFH8-F1
#
_entry.id   AF-A0A8T4CFH8-F1
#
_cell.length_a   1.000
_cell.length_b   1.000
_cell.length_c   1.000
_cell.angle_alpha   90.00
_cell.angle_beta   90.00
_cell.angle_gamma   90.00
#
_symmetry.space_group_name_H-M   'P 1'
#
loop_
_entity.id
_entity.type
_entity.pdbx_description
1 polymer ?
#
loop_
_entity_poly.entity_id
_entity_poly.type
_entity_poly.pdbx_seq_one_letter_code
_entity_poly.pdbx_strand_id
1 'polypeptide(L)' 'MPRVSRKAKPVNLRMEGYEMVEKVAMPSGTTARVLVPRHWVGKRVRAVRVDP' A
#
# COMPACT_ATOMS: atom_id res chain seq x y z
N MET A 1 15.85 14.25 13.63
CA MET A 1 14.75 13.27 13.50
C MET A 1 15.36 11.89 13.29
N PRO A 2 15.23 10.94 14.23
CA PRO A 2 15.82 9.62 14.04
C PRO A 2 15.05 8.89 12.93
N ARG A 3 15.73 8.61 11.81
CA ARG A 3 15.24 7.65 10.82
C ARG A 3 15.24 6.28 11.49
N VAL A 4 14.05 5.79 11.85
CA VAL A 4 13.89 4.44 12.36
C VAL A 4 14.17 3.47 11.22
N SER A 5 15.44 3.11 11.05
CA SER A 5 15.84 1.90 10.32
C SER A 5 15.55 0.72 11.23
N ARG A 6 14.27 0.38 11.37
CA ARG A 6 13.91 -0.98 11.74
C ARG A 6 14.08 -1.78 10.46
N LYS A 7 15.02 -2.73 10.44
CA LYS A 7 14.95 -3.86 9.49
C LYS A 7 13.57 -4.50 9.70
N ALA A 8 12.60 -4.10 8.90
CA ALA A 8 11.25 -4.62 8.96
C ALA A 8 11.35 -6.08 8.53
N LYS A 9 11.20 -7.00 9.47
CA LYS A 9 11.06 -8.41 9.12
C LYS A 9 9.76 -8.54 8.33
N PRO A 10 9.76 -9.26 7.19
CA PRO A 10 8.54 -9.47 6.44
C PRO A 10 7.50 -10.14 7.36
N VAL A 11 6.29 -9.59 7.37
CA VAL A 11 5.17 -10.12 8.15
C VAL A 11 4.25 -10.86 7.19
N ASN A 12 3.90 -12.10 7.54
CA ASN A 12 2.90 -12.86 6.79
C ASN A 12 1.51 -12.33 7.13
N LEU A 13 0.86 -11.66 6.18
CA LEU A 13 -0.51 -11.18 6.31
C LEU A 13 -1.44 -12.06 5.47
N ARG A 14 -2.45 -12.66 6.10
CA ARG A 14 -3.56 -13.31 5.39
C ARG A 14 -4.72 -12.34 5.32
N MET A 15 -5.26 -12.13 4.13
CA MET A 15 -6.40 -11.26 3.90
C MET A 15 -7.27 -11.78 2.77
N GLU A 16 -8.57 -11.61 2.93
CA GLU A 16 -9.56 -11.84 1.87
C GLU A 16 -9.80 -10.52 1.12
N GLY A 17 -9.94 -10.62 -0.19
CA GLY A 17 -10.18 -9.49 -1.07
C GLY A 17 -10.85 -9.95 -2.36
N TYR A 18 -11.53 -9.01 -3.02
CA TYR A 18 -12.21 -9.30 -4.29
C TYR A 18 -11.26 -9.21 -5.48
N GLU A 19 -10.31 -8.28 -5.45
CA GLU A 19 -9.38 -7.98 -6.55
C GLU A 19 -8.09 -7.39 -5.95
N MET A 20 -6.92 -7.73 -6.51
CA MET A 20 -5.61 -7.24 -6.09
C MET A 20 -4.92 -6.53 -7.25
N VAL A 21 -4.32 -5.37 -6.97
CA VAL A 21 -3.53 -4.59 -7.94
C VAL A 21 -2.20 -4.23 -7.33
N GLU A 22 -1.11 -4.60 -7.99
CA GLU A 22 0.25 -4.23 -7.60
C GLU A 22 0.72 -3.03 -8.40
N LYS A 23 1.04 -1.94 -7.71
CA LYS A 23 1.53 -0.69 -8.32
C LYS A 23 2.50 0.00 -7.38
N VAL A 24 3.47 0.69 -7.97
CA VAL A 24 4.40 1.55 -7.25
C VAL A 24 3.68 2.79 -6.76
N ALA A 25 3.84 3.11 -5.47
CA ALA A 25 3.30 4.34 -4.90
C ALA A 25 4.03 5.56 -5.47
N MET A 26 3.28 6.53 -5.99
CA MET A 26 3.83 7.76 -6.56
C MET A 26 3.74 8.92 -5.57
N PRO A 27 4.69 9.87 -5.58
CA PRO A 27 4.62 11.06 -4.73
C PRO A 27 3.34 11.87 -4.94
N SER A 28 2.82 12.43 -3.85
CA SER A 28 1.64 13.28 -3.81
C SER A 28 1.73 14.28 -2.66
N GLY A 29 2.44 15.39 -2.86
CA GLY A 29 2.71 16.37 -1.79
C GLY A 29 3.52 15.73 -0.65
N THR A 30 2.96 15.73 0.56
CA THR A 30 3.57 15.08 1.74
C THR A 30 3.21 13.60 1.87
N THR A 31 2.42 13.04 0.93
CA THR A 31 1.95 11.65 0.96
C THR A 31 2.34 10.91 -0.32
N ALA A 32 1.95 9.64 -0.40
CA ALA A 32 2.06 8.84 -1.62
C ALA A 32 0.66 8.34 -2.03
N ARG A 33 0.47 8.15 -3.34
CA ARG A 33 -0.78 7.66 -3.92
C ARG A 33 -0.55 6.41 -4.76
N VAL A 34 -1.55 5.53 -4.76
CA VAL A 34 -1.62 4.37 -5.66
C VAL A 34 -2.88 4.51 -6.50
N LEU A 35 -2.74 4.55 -7.82
CA LEU A 35 -3.88 4.69 -8.73
C LEU A 35 -4.60 3.35 -8.90
N VAL A 36 -5.82 3.26 -8.38
CA VAL A 36 -6.68 2.07 -8.49
C VAL A 36 -7.62 2.16 -9.71
N PRO A 37 -8.18 1.04 -10.19
CA PRO A 37 -9.21 1.05 -11.23
C PRO A 37 -10.40 1.94 -10.87
N ARG A 38 -10.99 2.60 -11.88
CA ARG A 38 -12.08 3.57 -11.68
C ARG A 38 -13.35 2.94 -11.08
N HIS A 39 -13.61 1.66 -11.33
CA HIS A 39 -14.76 0.93 -10.77
C HIS A 39 -14.62 0.65 -9.26
N TRP A 40 -13.50 1.03 -8.63
CA TRP A 40 -13.32 0.94 -7.17
C TRP A 40 -13.78 2.21 -6.43
N VAL A 41 -14.22 3.26 -7.13
CA VAL A 41 -14.78 4.47 -6.49
C VAL A 41 -15.92 4.06 -5.54
N GLY A 42 -15.86 4.54 -4.29
CA GLY A 42 -16.83 4.21 -3.23
C GLY A 42 -16.57 2.89 -2.50
N LYS A 43 -15.62 2.06 -2.96
CA LYS A 43 -15.26 0.80 -2.29
C LYS A 43 -14.20 1.01 -1.22
N ARG A 44 -14.21 0.16 -0.18
CA ARG A 44 -13.17 0.13 0.85
C ARG A 44 -11.96 -0.65 0.36
N VAL A 45 -10.79 -0.01 0.36
CA VAL A 45 -9.53 -0.58 -0.12
C VAL A 45 -8.49 -0.54 1.00
N ARG A 46 -7.64 -1.56 1.07
CA ARG A 46 -6.46 -1.60 1.96
C ARG A 46 -5.19 -1.59 1.11
N ALA A 47 -4.20 -0.79 1.50
CA ALA A 47 -2.88 -0.80 0.88
C ALA A 47 -1.90 -1.54 1.79
N VAL A 48 -1.13 -2.48 1.23
CA VAL A 48 -0.08 -3.22 1.92
C VAL A 48 1.24 -2.91 1.22
N ARG A 49 2.23 -2.44 1.98
CA ARG A 49 3.58 -2.23 1.44
C ARG A 49 4.30 -3.58 1.38
N VAL A 50 4.74 -3.96 0.18
CA VAL A 50 5.38 -5.26 -0.07
C VAL A 50 6.91 -5.23 0.14
N ASP A 51 7.52 -4.04 0.04
CA ASP A 51 8.97 -3.85 0.18
C ASP A 51 9.36 -3.15 1.51
N PRO A 52 10.63 -3.30 1.98
CA PRO A 52 11.14 -2.73 3.24
C PRO A 52 11.11 -1.20 3.38
#